data_AF-A0A660KXH6-F1
#
_entry.id   AF-A0A660KXH6-F1
#
_cell.length_a   1.000
_cell.length_b   1.000
_cell.length_c   1.000
_cell.angle_alpha   90.00
_cell.angle_beta   90.00
_cell.angle_gamma   90.00
#
_symmetry.space_group_name_H-M   'P 1'
#
loop_
_entity.id
_entity.type
_entity.pdbx_description
1 polymer ?
#
loop_
_entity_poly.entity_id
_entity_poly.type
_entity_poly.pdbx_seq_one_letter_code
_entity_poly.pdbx_strand_id
1 'polypeptide(L)'
;MDTFTLVSTVIVAGVFVTVILLGVFSKRSALEILDWKPTRSAEAEAEAEVDDIEQMVEAQNALRRRRGKPERSLEDIESEWRES
;
A
#
# COMPACT_ATOMS: atom_id res chain seq x y z
N MET A 1 34.35 20.65 16.58
CA MET A 1 34.13 19.52 15.67
C MET A 1 35.48 18.88 15.40
N ASP A 2 35.60 17.56 15.61
CA ASP A 2 36.82 16.84 15.25
C ASP A 2 36.88 16.62 13.74
N THR A 3 38.07 16.31 13.24
CA THR A 3 38.30 16.08 11.81
C THR A 3 37.45 14.91 11.28
N PHE A 4 37.26 13.88 12.11
CA PHE A 4 36.44 12.73 11.75
C PHE A 4 34.98 13.11 11.52
N THR A 5 34.35 13.85 12.43
CA THR A 5 32.95 14.31 12.29
C THR A 5 32.80 15.24 11.09
N LEU A 6 33.79 16.09 10.82
CA LEU A 6 33.75 16.97 9.66
C LEU A 6 33.75 16.17 8.34
N VAL A 7 34.68 15.23 8.21
CA VAL A 7 34.82 14.40 7.00
C VAL A 7 33.60 13.50 6.81
N SER A 8 33.13 12.83 7.86
CA SER A 8 31.96 11.97 7.78
C SER A 8 30.70 12.74 7.39
N THR A 9 30.50 13.94 7.96
CA THR A 9 29.36 14.80 7.63
C THR A 9 29.40 15.25 6.17
N VAL A 10 30.57 15.65 5.66
CA VAL A 10 30.73 16.05 4.25
C VAL A 10 30.44 14.88 3.30
N ILE A 11 30.93 13.68 3.62
CA ILE A 11 30.68 12.49 2.79
C ILE A 11 29.17 12.18 2.77
N VAL A 12 28.54 12.12 3.95
CA VAL A 12 27.10 11.83 4.06
C VAL A 12 26.28 12.89 3.31
N ALA A 13 26.54 14.17 3.55
CA ALA A 13 25.86 15.26 2.85
C ALA A 13 26.10 15.18 1.33
N GLY A 14 27.32 14.87 0.89
CA GLY A 14 27.67 14.69 -0.51
C GLY A 14 26.89 13.56 -1.20
N VAL A 15 26.69 12.43 -0.50
CA VAL A 15 25.86 11.33 -1.00
C VAL A 15 24.41 11.80 -1.18
N PHE A 16 23.83 12.46 -0.18
CA PHE A 16 22.45 12.97 -0.27
C PHE A 16 22.30 13.97 -1.42
N VAL A 17 23.21 14.94 -1.54
CA VAL A 17 23.19 15.91 -2.63
C VAL A 17 23.29 15.21 -3.99
N THR A 18 24.18 14.22 -4.12
CA THR A 18 24.34 13.47 -5.37
C THR A 18 23.07 12.70 -5.75
N VAL A 19 22.43 12.03 -4.79
CA VAL A 19 21.17 11.31 -5.02
C VAL A 19 20.05 12.26 -5.45
N ILE A 20 19.93 13.41 -4.78
CA ILE A 20 18.93 14.44 -5.14
C ILE A 20 19.19 14.97 -6.54
N LEU A 21 20.45 15.29 -6.88
CA LEU A 21 20.81 15.75 -8.22
C LEU A 21 20.48 14.69 -9.27
N LEU A 22 20.80 13.42 -9.02
CA LEU A 22 20.42 12.34 -9.94
C LEU A 22 18.90 12.26 -10.11
N GLY A 23 18.12 12.36 -9.03
CA GLY A 23 16.65 12.37 -9.11
C GLY A 23 16.10 13.55 -9.94
N VAL A 24 16.55 14.77 -9.65
CA VAL A 24 16.09 16.00 -10.31
C VAL A 24 16.51 16.07 -11.78
N PHE A 25 17.73 15.62 -12.10
CA PHE A 25 18.27 15.67 -13.47
C PHE A 25 17.99 14.40 -14.29
N SER A 26 17.54 13.31 -13.68
CA SER A 26 17.13 12.13 -14.43
C SER A 26 15.84 12.43 -15.19
N LYS A 27 15.89 12.33 -16.53
CA LYS A 27 14.71 12.44 -17.40
C LYS A 27 13.83 11.19 -17.37
N ARG A 28 14.34 10.09 -16.80
CA ARG A 28 13.61 8.81 -16.70
C ARG A 28 12.90 8.74 -15.36
N SER A 29 11.60 8.50 -15.39
CA SER A 29 10.85 8.21 -14.16
C SER A 29 11.37 6.90 -13.55
N ALA A 30 11.40 6.80 -12.22
CA ALA A 30 11.73 5.53 -11.54
C ALA A 30 10.82 4.38 -12.00
N LEU A 31 9.59 4.69 -12.43
CA LEU A 31 8.67 3.73 -13.03
C LEU A 31 9.13 3.22 -14.40
N GLU A 32 9.76 4.06 -15.22
CA GLU A 32 10.33 3.65 -16.51
C GLU A 32 11.58 2.78 -16.32
N ILE A 33 12.30 2.93 -15.22
CA ILE A 33 13.44 2.07 -14.86
C ILE A 33 12.94 0.69 -14.39
N LEU A 34 11.83 0.64 -13.66
CA LEU A 34 11.27 -0.60 -13.13
C LEU A 34 10.49 -1.41 -14.18
N ASP A 35 10.06 -0.79 -15.30
CA ASP A 35 9.09 -1.33 -16.28
C ASP A 35 7.93 -2.07 -15.60
N TRP A 36 7.43 -1.51 -14.49
CA TRP A 36 6.37 -2.14 -13.72
C TRP A 36 5.08 -2.06 -14.52
N LYS A 37 4.61 -3.22 -15.01
CA LYS A 37 3.29 -3.38 -15.59
C LYS A 37 2.41 -4.15 -14.61
N PRO A 38 1.22 -3.63 -14.25
CA PRO A 38 0.24 -4.39 -13.51
C PRO A 38 0.04 -5.76 -14.16
N THR A 39 0.01 -6.82 -13.36
CA THR A 39 -0.20 -8.19 -13.86
C THR A 39 -1.64 -8.41 -14.35
N ARG A 40 -2.56 -7.51 -14.01
CA ARG A 40 -3.98 -7.53 -14.37
C ARG A 40 -4.44 -6.13 -14.80
N SER A 41 -5.49 -6.05 -15.61
CA SER A 41 -6.11 -4.77 -15.96
C SER A 41 -6.80 -4.16 -14.73
N ALA A 42 -7.00 -2.84 -14.75
CA ALA A 42 -7.70 -2.13 -13.65
C ALA A 42 -9.12 -2.69 -13.43
N GLU A 43 -9.82 -3.07 -14.50
CA GLU A 43 -11.14 -3.70 -14.41
C GLU A 43 -11.07 -5.05 -13.67
N ALA A 44 -10.08 -5.89 -13.99
CA ALA A 44 -9.90 -7.18 -13.34
C ALA A 44 -9.42 -7.06 -11.88
N GLU A 45 -8.77 -5.95 -11.52
CA GLU A 45 -8.39 -5.65 -10.13
C GLU A 45 -9.60 -5.21 -9.31
N ALA A 46 -10.48 -4.37 -9.88
CA ALA A 46 -11.74 -3.98 -9.26
C ALA A 46 -12.68 -5.18 -9.03
N GLU A 47 -12.79 -6.09 -10.00
CA GLU A 47 -13.56 -7.34 -9.84
C GLU A 47 -12.97 -8.22 -8.72
N ALA A 48 -11.64 -8.36 -8.67
CA ALA A 48 -10.98 -9.14 -7.62
C ALA A 48 -11.20 -8.55 -6.22
N GLU A 49 -11.23 -7.22 -6.08
CA GLU A 49 -11.49 -6.56 -4.80
C GLU A 49 -12.93 -6.83 -4.31
N VAL A 50 -13.91 -6.84 -5.22
CA VAL A 50 -15.30 -7.22 -4.88
C VAL A 50 -15.37 -8.67 -4.40
N ASP A 51 -14.75 -9.60 -5.13
CA ASP A 51 -14.70 -11.02 -4.76
C ASP A 51 -14.02 -11.25 -3.40
N ASP A 52 -12.97 -10.48 -3.09
CA ASP A 52 -12.26 -10.56 -1.80
C ASP A 52 -13.14 -10.08 -0.64
N ILE A 53 -13.94 -9.02 -0.83
CA ILE A 53 -14.89 -8.53 0.17
C ILE A 53 -15.98 -9.59 0.44
N GLU A 54 -16.54 -10.19 -0.61
CA GLU A 54 -17.55 -11.25 -0.46
C GLU A 54 -17.01 -12.45 0.33
N GLN A 55 -15.78 -12.88 0.02
CA GLN A 55 -15.11 -13.95 0.77
C GLN A 55 -14.89 -13.60 2.24
N MET A 56 -14.53 -12.35 2.55
CA MET A 56 -14.38 -11.89 3.93
C MET A 56 -15.71 -11.93 4.70
N VAL A 57 -16.80 -11.45 4.09
CA VAL A 57 -18.14 -11.45 4.69
C VAL A 57 -18.59 -12.90 4.96
N GLU A 58 -18.43 -13.80 4.00
CA GLU A 58 -18.77 -15.22 4.18
C GLU A 58 -17.96 -15.89 5.29
N ALA A 59 -16.64 -15.62 5.35
CA ALA A 59 -15.78 -16.16 6.41
C ALA A 59 -16.23 -15.68 7.80
N GLN A 60 -16.62 -14.40 7.93
CA GLN A 60 -17.18 -13.88 9.18
C GLN A 60 -18.53 -14.52 9.51
N ASN A 61 -19.42 -14.66 8.54
CA ASN A 61 -20.73 -15.29 8.74
C ASN A 61 -20.61 -16.77 9.12
N ALA A 62 -19.64 -17.50 8.57
CA ALA A 62 -19.31 -18.86 9.01
C ALA A 62 -18.93 -18.92 10.50
N LEU A 63 -18.15 -17.95 10.99
CA LEU A 63 -17.83 -17.84 12.43
C LEU A 63 -19.05 -17.46 13.27
N ARG A 64 -19.93 -16.57 12.76
CA ARG A 64 -21.17 -16.17 13.44
C ARG A 64 -22.14 -17.35 13.57
N ARG A 65 -22.32 -18.13 12.50
CA ARG A 65 -23.11 -19.38 12.49
C ARG A 65 -22.62 -20.36 13.55
N ARG A 66 -21.31 -20.60 13.63
CA ARG A 66 -20.72 -21.48 14.66
C ARG A 66 -20.99 -21.00 16.09
N ARG A 67 -21.18 -19.69 16.29
CA ARG A 67 -21.46 -19.07 17.58
C ARG A 67 -22.95 -18.83 17.83
N GLY A 68 -23.84 -19.30 16.93
CA GLY A 68 -25.29 -19.08 17.03
C GLY A 68 -25.70 -17.61 16.87
N LYS A 69 -24.85 -16.78 16.27
CA LYS A 69 -25.15 -15.36 15.99
C LYS A 69 -25.78 -15.24 14.60
N PRO A 70 -26.68 -14.25 14.39
CA PRO A 70 -27.22 -13.98 13.06
C PRO A 70 -26.11 -13.55 12.11
N GLU A 71 -26.28 -13.91 10.83
CA GLU A 71 -25.47 -13.42 9.72
C GLU A 71 -25.66 -11.93 9.52
N ARG A 72 -24.70 -11.30 8.85
CA ARG A 72 -24.71 -9.89 8.51
C ARG A 72 -24.41 -9.68 7.05
N SER A 73 -25.08 -8.70 6.45
CA SER A 73 -24.75 -8.25 5.10
C SER A 73 -23.60 -7.22 5.13
N LEU A 74 -23.09 -6.87 3.95
CA LEU A 74 -22.11 -5.79 3.80
C LEU A 74 -22.71 -4.46 4.27
N GLU A 75 -23.97 -4.18 3.94
CA GLU A 75 -24.68 -2.97 4.33
C GLU A 75 -24.87 -2.85 5.85
N ASP A 76 -25.11 -3.97 6.54
CA ASP A 76 -25.19 -4.01 8.01
C ASP A 76 -23.84 -3.63 8.65
N ILE A 77 -22.73 -4.05 8.03
CA ILE A 77 -21.39 -3.73 8.50
C ILE A 77 -21.08 -2.25 8.23
N GLU A 78 -21.36 -1.76 7.03
CA GLU A 78 -21.12 -0.36 6.67
C GLU A 78 -21.95 0.63 7.50
N SER A 79 -23.21 0.30 7.78
CA SER A 79 -24.07 1.13 8.64
C SER A 79 -23.51 1.24 10.07
N GLU A 80 -23.07 0.13 10.66
CA GLU A 80 -22.42 0.13 11.98
C GLU A 80 -21.16 1.01 12.02
N TRP A 81 -20.31 0.93 10.98
CA TRP A 81 -19.11 1.76 10.90
C TRP A 81 -19.41 3.26 10.74
N ARG A 82 -20.47 3.62 10.02
CA ARG A 82 -20.87 5.02 9.82
C ARG A 82 -21.49 5.64 11.07
N GLU A 83 -22.10 4.82 11.92
CA GLU A 83 -22.76 5.24 13.16
C GLU A 83 -21.81 5.28 14.37
N SER A 84 -20.58 4.76 14.25
CA SER A 84 -19.57 4.70 15.31
C SER A 84 -18.56 5.85 15.30
#